data_AF-A0A1A8R0Q3-F1
#
_entry.id   AF-A0A1A8R0Q3-F1
#
_cell.length_a   1.000
_cell.length_b   1.000
_cell.length_c   1.000
_cell.angle_alpha   90.00
_cell.angle_beta   90.00
_cell.angle_gamma   90.00
#
_symmetry.space_group_name_H-M   'P 1'
#
loop_
_entity.id
_entity.type
_entity.pdbx_description
1 polymer ?
#
loop_
_entity_poly.entity_id
_entity_poly.type
_entity_poly.pdbx_seq_one_letter_code
_entity_poly.pdbx_strand_id
1 'polypeptide(L)'
;QFIIPLKAPSDCGEEEFFDTSSLSCAKCGSNQRQSTTGLSCICQSGFKTTNLTSDKASVTCEQCPTSKPAVTTDGFGCIRCPGSLSDQGKCQCPPGNILVERDINGNLLEVARCEACNNDSPALSVPNIRGDGCERCQTTFINTSCVCTSPNVLAGGLCFPSGSISSDVNPSVNFAQLKFSIQSAWFVENLYSSSAACLVFSNLTACQALGNMCVMSMHSVSGLSTDACGLFYTIFRSKAALSSVHNIAYWRANLPWLYYGDEPGLAGRVLQTDPVPVVFSFRLNKKNTDIKLLAAVYNVRGEFLRWEQVGGHNLQFCPESATKQETAFSFGTAYQQSCDLSVADLLVTHPEPLFYDVFMDLGGDKRKLLPLPTLVRNQQYNGQFINQEKMRNWYLSRRMFLVDTLSGREKSLSSSPKVIRVATSVKIKFQLVPRTQGGQIFPPLMMVTYTDVLITDVNTQTVSVTFAMEYEMDQTEARTKTDTALGVLGGLAVLYSLLKTVSYKRRIASPLIDAPVHTHIHTH
;
A
#
# COMPACT_ATOMS: atom_id res chain seq x y z
N GLN A 1 6.84 15.08 8.97
CA GLN A 1 6.00 14.19 9.83
C GLN A 1 4.50 14.60 9.63
N PHE A 2 3.46 13.70 9.55
CA PHE A 2 2.09 13.89 8.89
C PHE A 2 0.88 12.99 9.44
N ILE A 3 -0.42 12.95 8.96
CA ILE A 3 -1.51 11.90 9.26
C ILE A 3 -2.90 12.05 8.50
N ILE A 4 -3.78 10.98 8.36
CA ILE A 4 -5.30 10.99 8.13
C ILE A 4 -6.04 9.60 8.50
N PRO A 5 -7.40 9.37 8.33
CA PRO A 5 -8.19 8.11 8.66
C PRO A 5 -9.29 7.58 7.63
N LEU A 6 -10.16 6.54 7.92
CA LEU A 6 -11.31 5.97 7.08
C LEU A 6 -12.38 5.03 7.80
N LYS A 7 -13.57 4.70 7.19
CA LYS A 7 -14.50 3.51 7.44
C LYS A 7 -15.31 3.04 6.16
N ALA A 8 -16.13 1.94 6.18
CA ALA A 8 -16.83 1.29 5.01
C ALA A 8 -18.23 0.56 5.25
N PRO A 9 -18.97 0.00 4.23
CA PRO A 9 -20.39 -0.47 4.25
C PRO A 9 -20.81 -1.85 3.57
N SER A 10 -19.95 -2.88 3.48
CA SER A 10 -20.12 -4.07 2.58
C SER A 10 -21.11 -5.20 2.97
N ASP A 11 -21.89 -5.06 4.04
CA ASP A 11 -22.27 -6.23 4.86
C ASP A 11 -23.74 -6.70 4.74
N CYS A 12 -24.43 -6.44 3.62
CA CYS A 12 -25.88 -6.68 3.45
C CYS A 12 -26.25 -7.65 2.31
N GLY A 13 -27.38 -8.38 2.47
CA GLY A 13 -27.83 -9.43 1.53
C GLY A 13 -28.57 -8.94 0.26
N GLU A 14 -28.89 -9.87 -0.66
CA GLU A 14 -29.40 -9.56 -2.02
C GLU A 14 -30.82 -8.96 -2.09
N GLU A 15 -31.64 -9.13 -1.06
CA GLU A 15 -32.94 -8.43 -0.91
C GLU A 15 -32.88 -7.30 0.13
N GLU A 16 -31.67 -6.92 0.53
CA GLU A 16 -31.39 -5.95 1.58
C GLU A 16 -30.47 -4.82 1.08
N PHE A 17 -30.31 -3.75 1.85
CA PHE A 17 -29.37 -2.67 1.55
C PHE A 17 -28.79 -2.07 2.83
N PHE A 18 -27.57 -1.53 2.74
CA PHE A 18 -26.91 -0.84 3.85
C PHE A 18 -27.45 0.58 3.99
N ASP A 19 -28.27 0.79 5.00
CA ASP A 19 -28.73 2.10 5.42
C ASP A 19 -27.59 2.83 6.15
N THR A 20 -27.05 3.86 5.49
CA THR A 20 -25.95 4.68 6.01
C THR A 20 -26.34 5.57 7.18
N SER A 21 -27.64 5.75 7.46
CA SER A 21 -28.12 6.53 8.62
C SER A 21 -28.13 5.71 9.92
N SER A 22 -28.42 4.41 9.84
CA SER A 22 -28.34 3.47 10.97
C SER A 22 -27.04 2.65 11.00
N LEU A 23 -26.25 2.69 9.93
CA LEU A 23 -25.07 1.85 9.69
C LEU A 23 -25.39 0.34 9.74
N SER A 24 -26.56 -0.05 9.22
CA SER A 24 -27.11 -1.42 9.30
C SER A 24 -27.90 -1.82 8.03
N CYS A 25 -28.34 -3.08 7.94
CA CYS A 25 -29.01 -3.61 6.75
C CYS A 25 -30.55 -3.61 6.86
N ALA A 26 -31.25 -3.27 5.76
CA ALA A 26 -32.72 -3.17 5.69
C ALA A 26 -33.29 -3.78 4.40
N LYS A 27 -34.53 -4.31 4.41
CA LYS A 27 -35.13 -5.09 3.30
C LYS A 27 -35.87 -4.26 2.24
N CYS A 28 -35.88 -4.76 1.00
CA CYS A 28 -36.67 -4.25 -0.12
C CYS A 28 -38.14 -4.73 -0.10
N GLY A 29 -39.01 -3.99 -0.82
CA GLY A 29 -40.46 -4.23 -0.89
C GLY A 29 -40.94 -4.97 -2.15
N SER A 30 -42.25 -5.18 -2.25
CA SER A 30 -42.89 -5.87 -3.39
C SER A 30 -42.63 -5.19 -4.73
N ASN A 31 -42.34 -5.99 -5.77
CA ASN A 31 -41.95 -5.54 -7.12
C ASN A 31 -40.68 -4.67 -7.17
N GLN A 32 -39.83 -4.75 -6.13
CA GLN A 32 -38.50 -4.15 -6.09
C GLN A 32 -37.39 -5.21 -6.19
N ARG A 33 -36.13 -4.73 -6.19
CA ARG A 33 -34.87 -5.48 -6.02
C ARG A 33 -33.79 -4.55 -5.44
N GLN A 34 -32.70 -5.11 -4.92
CA GLN A 34 -31.53 -4.35 -4.47
C GLN A 34 -30.87 -3.57 -5.64
N SER A 35 -30.32 -2.39 -5.35
CA SER A 35 -29.52 -1.61 -6.30
C SER A 35 -28.08 -2.13 -6.42
N THR A 36 -27.40 -1.82 -7.53
CA THR A 36 -26.01 -2.29 -7.78
C THR A 36 -24.98 -1.78 -6.77
N THR A 37 -25.31 -0.77 -5.95
CA THR A 37 -24.44 -0.27 -4.88
C THR A 37 -24.68 -0.95 -3.53
N GLY A 38 -25.74 -1.74 -3.39
CA GLY A 38 -26.16 -2.33 -2.12
C GLY A 38 -26.63 -1.31 -1.08
N LEU A 39 -26.91 -0.05 -1.47
CA LEU A 39 -27.30 1.05 -0.56
C LEU A 39 -28.77 1.50 -0.72
N SER A 40 -29.56 0.83 -1.58
CA SER A 40 -30.98 1.16 -1.81
C SER A 40 -31.75 0.05 -2.54
N CYS A 41 -33.07 0.20 -2.65
CA CYS A 41 -33.96 -0.65 -3.43
C CYS A 41 -34.56 0.08 -4.64
N ILE A 42 -34.79 -0.63 -5.74
CA ILE A 42 -35.28 -0.11 -7.03
C ILE A 42 -36.39 -1.00 -7.62
N CYS A 43 -37.28 -0.46 -8.45
CA CYS A 43 -38.35 -1.25 -9.11
C CYS A 43 -37.81 -2.28 -10.13
N GLN A 44 -38.61 -3.32 -10.38
CA GLN A 44 -38.38 -4.32 -11.43
C GLN A 44 -38.67 -3.76 -12.83
N SER A 45 -38.10 -4.38 -13.87
CA SER A 45 -38.23 -3.95 -15.28
C SER A 45 -39.70 -3.87 -15.71
N GLY A 46 -40.08 -2.78 -16.40
CA GLY A 46 -41.46 -2.53 -16.84
C GLY A 46 -42.37 -1.86 -15.80
N PHE A 47 -41.89 -1.60 -14.58
CA PHE A 47 -42.61 -0.86 -13.54
C PHE A 47 -41.96 0.50 -13.27
N LYS A 48 -42.78 1.55 -13.22
CA LYS A 48 -42.40 2.90 -12.76
C LYS A 48 -42.64 3.05 -11.26
N THR A 49 -41.88 3.94 -10.62
CA THR A 49 -42.10 4.40 -9.24
C THR A 49 -43.26 5.38 -9.18
N THR A 50 -44.15 5.24 -8.19
CA THR A 50 -45.32 6.11 -8.01
C THR A 50 -45.37 6.91 -6.71
N ASN A 51 -44.76 6.43 -5.62
CA ASN A 51 -44.64 7.19 -4.38
C ASN A 51 -43.21 7.16 -3.83
N LEU A 52 -42.79 8.33 -3.33
CA LEU A 52 -41.64 8.54 -2.46
C LEU A 52 -42.16 9.20 -1.17
N THR A 53 -42.38 8.43 -0.12
CA THR A 53 -42.59 8.98 1.23
C THR A 53 -41.23 9.23 1.87
N SER A 54 -40.93 10.47 2.26
CA SER A 54 -39.66 10.86 2.89
C SER A 54 -39.31 10.06 4.15
N ASP A 55 -40.33 9.58 4.87
CA ASP A 55 -40.18 9.08 6.24
C ASP A 55 -39.95 7.56 6.31
N LYS A 56 -40.08 6.85 5.19
CA LYS A 56 -39.81 5.41 5.06
C LYS A 56 -39.29 5.09 3.67
N ALA A 57 -38.22 4.31 3.57
CA ALA A 57 -37.59 3.84 2.32
C ALA A 57 -38.46 2.84 1.49
N SER A 58 -39.78 2.92 1.61
CA SER A 58 -40.76 2.08 0.90
C SER A 58 -41.20 2.76 -0.40
N VAL A 59 -40.60 2.34 -1.51
CA VAL A 59 -40.98 2.74 -2.88
C VAL A 59 -42.19 1.92 -3.35
N THR A 60 -43.18 2.52 -4.02
CA THR A 60 -44.26 1.76 -4.69
C THR A 60 -44.06 1.73 -6.20
N CYS A 61 -44.22 0.54 -6.81
CA CYS A 61 -43.98 0.29 -8.23
C CYS A 61 -45.28 -0.07 -8.97
N GLU A 62 -45.57 0.57 -10.11
CA GLU A 62 -46.76 0.39 -10.96
C GLU A 62 -46.35 0.03 -12.40
N GLN A 63 -47.03 -0.92 -13.04
CA GLN A 63 -46.69 -1.38 -14.40
C GLN A 63 -46.98 -0.30 -15.46
N CYS A 64 -46.09 -0.13 -16.45
CA CYS A 64 -46.32 0.80 -17.55
C CYS A 64 -47.38 0.29 -18.56
N PRO A 65 -48.22 1.19 -19.14
CA PRO A 65 -49.28 0.83 -20.07
C PRO A 65 -48.74 0.48 -21.46
N THR A 66 -49.45 -0.38 -22.19
CA THR A 66 -49.03 -0.89 -23.51
C THR A 66 -48.84 0.19 -24.59
N SER A 67 -49.48 1.36 -24.45
CA SER A 67 -49.31 2.51 -25.36
C SER A 67 -48.02 3.31 -25.11
N LYS A 68 -47.44 3.19 -23.91
CA LYS A 68 -46.16 3.79 -23.49
C LYS A 68 -45.35 2.73 -22.72
N PRO A 69 -44.88 1.67 -23.40
CA PRO A 69 -44.34 0.48 -22.75
C PRO A 69 -42.95 0.69 -22.15
N ALA A 70 -42.28 1.80 -22.46
CA ALA A 70 -40.95 2.08 -21.92
C ALA A 70 -41.05 2.75 -20.55
N VAL A 71 -40.28 2.26 -19.57
CA VAL A 71 -40.02 3.00 -18.34
C VAL A 71 -38.94 4.04 -18.64
N THR A 72 -39.13 5.26 -18.15
CA THR A 72 -38.12 6.32 -18.26
C THR A 72 -36.82 5.96 -17.56
N THR A 73 -35.73 6.63 -17.93
CA THR A 73 -34.39 6.44 -17.35
C THR A 73 -34.40 6.71 -15.84
N ASP A 74 -35.13 7.75 -15.41
CA ASP A 74 -35.36 8.13 -14.01
C ASP A 74 -36.23 7.13 -13.22
N GLY A 75 -36.99 6.26 -13.91
CA GLY A 75 -37.87 5.27 -13.31
C GLY A 75 -39.26 5.77 -12.89
N PHE A 76 -39.62 7.05 -13.09
CA PHE A 76 -40.88 7.63 -12.58
C PHE A 76 -41.97 7.81 -13.65
N GLY A 77 -41.65 7.59 -14.93
CA GLY A 77 -42.54 7.80 -16.05
C GLY A 77 -42.67 6.59 -16.97
N CYS A 78 -43.70 6.63 -17.81
CA CYS A 78 -43.89 5.69 -18.91
C CYS A 78 -43.94 6.49 -20.21
N ILE A 79 -43.09 6.15 -21.18
CA ILE A 79 -42.86 6.92 -22.41
C ILE A 79 -42.91 6.03 -23.67
N ARG A 80 -43.01 6.66 -24.84
CA ARG A 80 -42.88 6.02 -26.14
C ARG A 80 -41.49 6.28 -26.72
N CYS A 81 -40.83 5.24 -27.23
CA CYS A 81 -39.51 5.37 -27.85
C CYS A 81 -39.61 5.78 -29.33
N PRO A 82 -38.61 6.52 -29.85
CA PRO A 82 -38.47 6.79 -31.28
C PRO A 82 -37.85 5.60 -32.04
N GLY A 83 -37.14 4.71 -31.33
CA GLY A 83 -36.49 3.50 -31.84
C GLY A 83 -36.87 2.24 -31.05
N SER A 84 -35.96 1.27 -30.99
CA SER A 84 -36.15 0.00 -30.26
C SER A 84 -36.22 0.17 -28.74
N LEU A 85 -36.90 -0.77 -28.10
CA LEU A 85 -36.83 -1.01 -26.66
C LEU A 85 -35.64 -1.95 -26.38
N SER A 86 -34.89 -1.66 -25.32
CA SER A 86 -33.96 -2.61 -24.71
C SER A 86 -34.71 -3.76 -24.00
N ASP A 87 -34.02 -4.87 -23.74
CA ASP A 87 -34.52 -5.99 -22.91
C ASP A 87 -34.94 -5.57 -21.49
N GLN A 88 -34.48 -4.40 -21.02
CA GLN A 88 -34.85 -3.82 -19.74
C GLN A 88 -36.09 -2.91 -19.80
N GLY A 89 -36.74 -2.79 -20.96
CA GLY A 89 -37.93 -1.95 -21.14
C GLY A 89 -37.62 -0.45 -21.15
N LYS A 90 -36.41 -0.04 -21.52
CA LYS A 90 -36.01 1.37 -21.71
C LYS A 90 -35.77 1.70 -23.18
N CYS A 91 -35.94 2.97 -23.55
CA CYS A 91 -35.65 3.45 -24.90
C CYS A 91 -34.16 3.42 -25.24
N GLN A 92 -33.84 3.30 -26.54
CA GLN A 92 -32.48 3.34 -27.07
C GLN A 92 -32.35 4.40 -28.17
N CYS A 93 -31.19 5.03 -28.25
CA CYS A 93 -30.80 5.96 -29.30
C CYS A 93 -29.64 5.40 -30.14
N PRO A 94 -29.52 5.79 -31.43
CA PRO A 94 -28.40 5.38 -32.27
C PRO A 94 -27.07 5.97 -31.74
N PRO A 95 -25.92 5.30 -31.99
CA PRO A 95 -24.61 5.74 -31.53
C PRO A 95 -24.33 7.21 -31.89
N GLY A 96 -23.77 7.97 -30.94
CA GLY A 96 -23.49 9.40 -31.13
C GLY A 96 -24.62 10.36 -30.71
N ASN A 97 -25.76 9.85 -30.23
CA ASN A 97 -26.87 10.66 -29.72
C ASN A 97 -27.21 10.34 -28.25
N ILE A 98 -27.79 11.32 -27.55
CA ILE A 98 -28.35 11.18 -26.20
C ILE A 98 -29.87 11.02 -26.23
N LEU A 99 -30.41 10.26 -25.28
CA LEU A 99 -31.83 10.04 -25.06
C LEU A 99 -32.41 11.19 -24.21
N VAL A 100 -33.39 11.91 -24.78
CA VAL A 100 -34.10 13.00 -24.11
C VAL A 100 -35.55 12.62 -23.88
N GLU A 101 -35.95 12.49 -22.61
CA GLU A 101 -37.29 12.02 -22.20
C GLU A 101 -38.16 13.13 -21.58
N ARG A 102 -37.55 14.24 -21.15
CA ARG A 102 -38.23 15.40 -20.53
C ARG A 102 -37.83 16.70 -21.21
N ASP A 103 -38.69 17.72 -21.11
CA ASP A 103 -38.37 19.09 -21.53
C ASP A 103 -37.52 19.85 -20.48
N ILE A 104 -37.11 21.07 -20.82
CA ILE A 104 -36.32 21.94 -19.93
C ILE A 104 -37.05 22.37 -18.63
N ASN A 105 -38.37 22.19 -18.56
CA ASN A 105 -39.19 22.46 -17.39
C ASN A 105 -39.44 21.19 -16.55
N GLY A 106 -38.92 20.04 -16.98
CA GLY A 106 -39.10 18.73 -16.33
C GLY A 106 -40.34 17.95 -16.77
N ASN A 107 -41.15 18.47 -17.72
CA ASN A 107 -42.35 17.79 -18.22
C ASN A 107 -41.95 16.55 -19.03
N LEU A 108 -42.67 15.44 -18.85
CA LEU A 108 -42.46 14.22 -19.61
C LEU A 108 -42.90 14.40 -21.07
N LEU A 109 -42.01 14.08 -22.03
CA LEU A 109 -42.33 14.12 -23.45
C LEU A 109 -43.32 13.00 -23.83
N GLU A 110 -44.11 13.22 -24.88
CA GLU A 110 -45.01 12.17 -25.40
C GLU A 110 -44.22 11.02 -26.06
N VAL A 111 -43.17 11.38 -26.80
CA VAL A 111 -42.20 10.48 -27.43
C VAL A 111 -40.81 10.98 -27.07
N ALA A 112 -39.92 10.09 -26.64
CA ALA A 112 -38.53 10.43 -26.38
C ALA A 112 -37.80 10.84 -27.67
N ARG A 113 -36.74 11.63 -27.54
CA ARG A 113 -35.92 12.11 -28.66
C ARG A 113 -34.50 11.57 -28.56
N CYS A 114 -33.82 11.56 -29.70
CA CYS A 114 -32.40 11.30 -29.79
C CYS A 114 -31.71 12.55 -30.35
N GLU A 115 -30.87 13.19 -29.55
CA GLU A 115 -30.23 14.46 -29.91
C GLU A 115 -28.70 14.31 -29.95
N ALA A 116 -28.04 14.92 -30.94
CA ALA A 116 -26.59 14.84 -31.09
C ALA A 116 -25.89 15.82 -30.15
N CYS A 117 -24.75 15.41 -29.57
CA CYS A 117 -23.97 16.27 -28.71
C CYS A 117 -23.19 17.33 -29.51
N ASN A 118 -22.96 18.49 -28.88
CA ASN A 118 -22.25 19.60 -29.50
C ASN A 118 -20.77 19.23 -29.74
N ASN A 119 -20.36 19.20 -31.00
CA ASN A 119 -19.00 18.87 -31.44
C ASN A 119 -18.16 20.10 -31.82
N ASP A 120 -18.62 21.31 -31.52
CA ASP A 120 -17.91 22.57 -31.75
C ASP A 120 -17.03 22.98 -30.55
N SER A 121 -15.89 23.62 -30.85
CA SER A 121 -15.01 24.19 -29.82
C SER A 121 -15.61 25.47 -29.22
N PRO A 122 -15.53 25.71 -27.90
CA PRO A 122 -14.80 24.95 -26.87
C PRO A 122 -15.68 23.93 -26.13
N ALA A 123 -16.87 23.63 -26.63
CA ALA A 123 -17.91 22.82 -25.99
C ALA A 123 -17.92 21.34 -26.44
N LEU A 124 -16.83 20.88 -27.08
CA LEU A 124 -16.59 19.51 -27.54
C LEU A 124 -17.15 18.48 -26.54
N SER A 125 -18.23 17.82 -26.93
CA SER A 125 -18.98 16.88 -26.11
C SER A 125 -19.45 15.69 -26.94
N VAL A 126 -19.57 14.55 -26.27
CA VAL A 126 -20.07 13.29 -26.83
C VAL A 126 -21.11 12.70 -25.87
N PRO A 127 -22.00 11.81 -26.33
CA PRO A 127 -22.83 11.06 -25.40
C PRO A 127 -21.95 10.30 -24.41
N ASN A 128 -22.33 10.36 -23.15
CA ASN A 128 -21.71 9.54 -22.13
C ASN A 128 -21.97 8.05 -22.38
N ILE A 129 -21.33 7.17 -21.60
CA ILE A 129 -21.48 5.71 -21.73
C ILE A 129 -22.93 5.22 -21.52
N ARG A 130 -23.79 6.04 -20.90
CA ARG A 130 -25.22 5.74 -20.66
C ARG A 130 -26.12 6.21 -21.80
N GLY A 131 -25.62 7.10 -22.68
CA GLY A 131 -26.42 7.76 -23.71
C GLY A 131 -27.52 8.67 -23.14
N ASP A 132 -27.40 9.16 -21.90
CA ASP A 132 -28.42 9.99 -21.23
C ASP A 132 -27.99 11.46 -21.03
N GLY A 133 -26.73 11.79 -21.34
CA GLY A 133 -26.22 13.16 -21.27
C GLY A 133 -24.98 13.37 -22.13
N CYS A 134 -24.77 14.62 -22.56
CA CYS A 134 -23.57 15.02 -23.29
C CYS A 134 -22.45 15.34 -22.31
N GLU A 135 -21.42 14.50 -22.26
CA GLU A 135 -20.22 14.72 -21.46
C GLU A 135 -19.15 15.43 -22.29
N ARG A 136 -18.49 16.40 -21.67
CA ARG A 136 -17.37 17.13 -22.29
C ARG A 136 -16.21 16.16 -22.56
N CYS A 137 -15.61 16.25 -23.75
CA CYS A 137 -14.40 15.52 -24.07
C CYS A 137 -13.31 15.72 -23.00
N GLN A 138 -12.65 14.63 -22.63
CA GLN A 138 -11.59 14.64 -21.63
C GLN A 138 -10.50 15.64 -22.04
N THR A 139 -9.89 16.34 -21.09
CA THR A 139 -9.04 17.53 -21.33
C THR A 139 -7.77 17.28 -22.17
N THR A 140 -7.43 16.04 -22.49
CA THR A 140 -6.34 15.71 -23.42
C THR A 140 -6.75 15.72 -24.90
N PHE A 141 -8.06 15.84 -25.18
CA PHE A 141 -8.66 15.83 -26.52
C PHE A 141 -9.13 17.24 -27.00
N ILE A 142 -8.64 18.32 -26.38
CA ILE A 142 -9.17 19.70 -26.51
C ILE A 142 -9.26 20.24 -27.95
N ASN A 143 -8.46 19.72 -28.89
CA ASN A 143 -8.45 20.16 -30.29
C ASN A 143 -8.97 19.11 -31.29
N THR A 144 -9.41 17.94 -30.82
CA THR A 144 -9.67 16.77 -31.68
C THR A 144 -10.90 16.02 -31.19
N SER A 145 -12.08 16.39 -31.68
CA SER A 145 -13.46 15.96 -31.33
C SER A 145 -13.60 14.58 -30.64
N CYS A 146 -13.18 14.47 -29.37
CA CYS A 146 -13.04 13.21 -28.62
C CYS A 146 -12.22 12.07 -29.29
N VAL A 147 -11.45 12.36 -30.36
CA VAL A 147 -10.63 11.39 -31.10
C VAL A 147 -9.16 11.73 -30.92
N CYS A 148 -8.32 10.76 -30.59
CA CYS A 148 -6.87 10.98 -30.54
C CYS A 148 -6.26 10.75 -31.93
N THR A 149 -6.00 11.84 -32.66
CA THR A 149 -5.48 11.79 -34.04
C THR A 149 -3.96 11.73 -34.08
N SER A 150 -3.41 10.95 -35.02
CA SER A 150 -1.98 10.96 -35.36
C SER A 150 -1.46 12.39 -35.57
N PRO A 151 -0.25 12.75 -35.08
CA PRO A 151 0.79 11.89 -34.51
C PRO A 151 0.61 11.55 -33.01
N ASN A 152 -0.45 12.01 -32.35
CA ASN A 152 -0.67 11.76 -30.94
C ASN A 152 -0.93 10.27 -30.66
N VAL A 153 -0.56 9.81 -29.46
CA VAL A 153 -0.67 8.40 -29.04
C VAL A 153 -1.82 8.26 -28.04
N LEU A 154 -2.78 7.38 -28.35
CA LEU A 154 -3.85 6.99 -27.44
C LEU A 154 -3.35 5.87 -26.51
N ALA A 155 -3.36 6.09 -25.20
CA ALA A 155 -3.08 5.02 -24.22
C ALA A 155 -3.79 5.28 -22.89
N GLY A 156 -4.32 4.24 -22.24
CA GLY A 156 -5.01 4.36 -20.95
C GLY A 156 -6.20 5.34 -20.97
N GLY A 157 -6.89 5.51 -22.11
CA GLY A 157 -7.98 6.46 -22.28
C GLY A 157 -7.57 7.94 -22.43
N LEU A 158 -6.26 8.23 -22.51
CA LEU A 158 -5.71 9.58 -22.65
C LEU A 158 -4.97 9.76 -23.99
N CYS A 159 -5.00 10.98 -24.52
CA CYS A 159 -4.30 11.33 -25.74
C CYS A 159 -2.99 12.08 -25.44
N PHE A 160 -1.85 11.52 -25.84
CA PHE A 160 -0.52 12.07 -25.53
C PHE A 160 0.13 12.72 -26.75
N PRO A 161 0.73 13.93 -26.63
CA PRO A 161 1.50 14.54 -27.70
C PRO A 161 2.70 13.67 -28.10
N SER A 162 2.91 13.49 -29.41
CA SER A 162 4.04 12.73 -29.96
C SER A 162 5.39 13.22 -29.44
N GLY A 163 6.29 12.31 -29.10
CA GLY A 163 7.65 12.65 -28.63
C GLY A 163 7.75 13.10 -27.18
N SER A 164 6.65 13.17 -26.42
CA SER A 164 6.68 13.51 -24.98
C SER A 164 7.45 12.49 -24.13
N ILE A 165 7.34 11.21 -24.49
CA ILE A 165 8.05 10.08 -23.88
C ILE A 165 8.15 8.96 -24.93
N SER A 166 9.16 8.09 -24.85
CA SER A 166 9.24 6.93 -25.74
C SER A 166 8.06 5.99 -25.51
N SER A 167 7.42 5.51 -26.58
CA SER A 167 6.47 4.41 -26.54
C SER A 167 7.13 3.04 -26.43
N ASP A 168 8.44 2.96 -26.70
CA ASP A 168 9.27 1.75 -26.52
C ASP A 168 9.66 1.60 -25.04
N VAL A 169 8.69 1.22 -24.23
CA VAL A 169 8.85 0.91 -22.80
C VAL A 169 9.15 -0.59 -22.63
N ASN A 170 9.88 -0.95 -21.58
CA ASN A 170 10.17 -2.34 -21.25
C ASN A 170 9.21 -2.86 -20.15
N PRO A 171 8.14 -3.62 -20.48
CA PRO A 171 7.21 -4.18 -19.51
C PRO A 171 7.69 -5.49 -18.86
N SER A 172 8.98 -5.81 -18.96
CA SER A 172 9.55 -7.04 -18.40
C SER A 172 9.87 -6.88 -16.91
N VAL A 173 9.37 -7.79 -16.07
CA VAL A 173 9.71 -7.88 -14.65
C VAL A 173 10.75 -8.98 -14.45
N ASN A 174 11.87 -8.63 -13.81
CA ASN A 174 12.97 -9.56 -13.54
C ASN A 174 12.73 -10.35 -12.24
N PHE A 175 12.79 -11.68 -12.33
CA PHE A 175 12.74 -12.63 -11.23
C PHE A 175 14.15 -13.18 -10.99
N ALA A 176 15.00 -12.31 -10.42
CA ALA A 176 16.44 -12.52 -10.34
C ALA A 176 16.86 -13.81 -9.59
N GLN A 177 16.04 -14.29 -8.65
CA GLN A 177 16.29 -15.56 -7.95
C GLN A 177 16.13 -16.77 -8.88
N LEU A 178 15.16 -16.68 -9.80
CA LEU A 178 14.87 -17.69 -10.81
C LEU A 178 15.67 -17.50 -12.12
N LYS A 179 16.42 -16.39 -12.22
CA LYS A 179 17.29 -16.02 -13.36
C LYS A 179 16.56 -15.86 -14.70
N PHE A 180 15.30 -15.43 -14.68
CA PHE A 180 14.57 -15.05 -15.90
C PHE A 180 13.70 -13.81 -15.68
N SER A 181 13.20 -13.24 -16.77
CA SER A 181 12.21 -12.16 -16.76
C SER A 181 10.90 -12.60 -17.42
N ILE A 182 9.79 -12.02 -17.00
CA ILE A 182 8.46 -12.21 -17.59
C ILE A 182 7.98 -10.89 -18.19
N GLN A 183 7.42 -10.93 -19.40
CA GLN A 183 6.69 -9.81 -19.96
C GLN A 183 5.31 -9.72 -19.27
N SER A 184 5.19 -8.86 -18.26
CA SER A 184 3.99 -8.80 -17.42
C SER A 184 2.83 -8.17 -18.19
N ALA A 185 1.68 -8.85 -18.22
CA ALA A 185 0.45 -8.31 -18.81
C ALA A 185 0.06 -6.95 -18.18
N TRP A 186 0.23 -6.82 -16.85
CA TRP A 186 -0.02 -5.58 -16.13
C TRP A 186 0.85 -4.41 -16.62
N PHE A 187 2.15 -4.67 -16.83
CA PHE A 187 3.07 -3.65 -17.31
C PHE A 187 2.83 -3.33 -18.79
N VAL A 188 2.50 -4.32 -19.62
CA VAL A 188 2.14 -4.11 -21.04
C VAL A 188 0.97 -3.14 -21.18
N GLU A 189 -0.09 -3.32 -20.38
CA GLU A 189 -1.29 -2.48 -20.44
C GLU A 189 -1.09 -1.09 -19.83
N ASN A 190 -0.29 -0.95 -18.76
CA ASN A 190 -0.31 0.24 -17.90
C ASN A 190 0.99 1.05 -17.83
N LEU A 191 2.15 0.52 -18.24
CA LEU A 191 3.45 1.18 -18.01
C LEU A 191 3.60 2.48 -18.82
N TYR A 192 3.30 2.44 -20.12
CA TYR A 192 3.41 3.60 -20.99
C TYR A 192 2.39 4.69 -20.62
N SER A 193 1.11 4.32 -20.45
CA SER A 193 0.05 5.27 -20.09
C SER A 193 0.30 5.94 -18.74
N SER A 194 0.76 5.18 -17.73
CA SER A 194 1.08 5.71 -16.40
C SER A 194 2.27 6.68 -16.44
N SER A 195 3.35 6.32 -17.17
CA SER A 195 4.52 7.19 -17.30
C SER A 195 4.26 8.45 -18.13
N ALA A 196 3.53 8.34 -19.24
CA ALA A 196 3.13 9.48 -20.05
C ALA A 196 2.20 10.44 -19.28
N ALA A 197 1.18 9.94 -18.57
CA ALA A 197 0.28 10.77 -17.78
C ALA A 197 0.96 11.42 -16.57
N CYS A 198 1.91 10.72 -15.95
CA CYS A 198 2.74 11.28 -14.88
C CYS A 198 3.66 12.40 -15.40
N LEU A 199 4.30 12.22 -16.55
CA LEU A 199 5.22 13.21 -17.12
C LEU A 199 4.46 14.45 -17.64
N VAL A 200 3.52 14.24 -18.57
CA VAL A 200 2.87 15.30 -19.36
C VAL A 200 1.82 16.05 -18.54
N PHE A 201 0.93 15.32 -17.88
CA PHE A 201 -0.21 15.91 -17.16
C PHE A 201 0.02 16.06 -15.66
N SER A 202 1.16 15.58 -15.13
CA SER A 202 1.44 15.50 -13.69
C SER A 202 0.32 14.80 -12.90
N ASN A 203 -0.30 13.80 -13.53
CA ASN A 203 -1.41 13.05 -12.94
C ASN A 203 -0.89 12.23 -11.74
N LEU A 204 -1.35 12.59 -10.54
CA LEU A 204 -0.89 11.99 -9.29
C LEU A 204 -1.13 10.48 -9.25
N THR A 205 -2.31 10.00 -9.62
CA THR A 205 -2.65 8.56 -9.61
C THR A 205 -1.76 7.79 -10.58
N ALA A 206 -1.53 8.32 -11.78
CA ALA A 206 -0.60 7.73 -12.75
C ALA A 206 0.86 7.70 -12.25
N CYS A 207 1.30 8.76 -11.57
CA CYS A 207 2.62 8.78 -10.91
C CYS A 207 2.73 7.76 -9.76
N GLN A 208 1.65 7.53 -9.00
CA GLN A 208 1.58 6.49 -7.97
C GLN A 208 1.61 5.09 -8.59
N ALA A 209 0.89 4.86 -9.69
CA ALA A 209 0.87 3.59 -10.43
C ALA A 209 2.27 3.23 -10.99
N LEU A 210 2.94 4.18 -11.64
CA LEU A 210 4.32 4.02 -12.10
C LEU A 210 5.27 3.73 -10.92
N GLY A 211 5.09 4.45 -9.81
CA GLY A 211 5.85 4.19 -8.59
C GLY A 211 5.66 2.76 -8.08
N ASN A 212 4.43 2.28 -8.04
CA ASN A 212 4.08 0.92 -7.62
C ASN A 212 4.68 -0.15 -8.55
N MET A 213 4.70 0.07 -9.87
CA MET A 213 5.41 -0.81 -10.81
C MET A 213 6.92 -0.84 -10.54
N CYS A 214 7.54 0.28 -10.15
CA CYS A 214 8.93 0.28 -9.72
C CYS A 214 9.15 -0.50 -8.40
N VAL A 215 8.20 -0.43 -7.45
CA VAL A 215 8.24 -1.28 -6.24
C VAL A 215 8.14 -2.77 -6.61
N MET A 216 7.26 -3.16 -7.54
CA MET A 216 7.14 -4.53 -8.07
C MET A 216 8.47 -5.04 -8.67
N SER A 217 9.22 -4.15 -9.34
CA SER A 217 10.61 -4.36 -9.79
C SER A 217 11.68 -4.22 -8.68
N MET A 218 11.30 -4.41 -7.42
CA MET A 218 12.19 -4.38 -6.23
C MET A 218 12.95 -3.06 -6.02
N HIS A 219 12.40 -1.93 -6.50
CA HIS A 219 13.10 -0.63 -6.54
C HIS A 219 14.44 -0.69 -7.30
N SER A 220 14.61 -1.67 -8.20
CA SER A 220 15.89 -1.91 -8.85
C SER A 220 16.13 -0.90 -9.96
N VAL A 221 17.27 -0.21 -9.94
CA VAL A 221 17.60 0.85 -10.90
C VAL A 221 18.75 0.40 -11.79
N SER A 222 18.60 0.53 -13.11
CA SER A 222 19.60 0.14 -14.11
C SER A 222 19.84 1.26 -15.14
N GLY A 223 20.47 2.36 -14.68
CA GLY A 223 20.84 3.49 -15.54
C GLY A 223 19.64 4.13 -16.28
N LEU A 224 19.82 4.42 -17.57
CA LEU A 224 18.78 4.94 -18.47
C LEU A 224 17.97 3.80 -19.09
N SER A 225 17.36 2.95 -18.27
CA SER A 225 16.44 1.91 -18.74
C SER A 225 15.04 2.48 -19.05
N THR A 226 14.31 1.82 -19.95
CA THR A 226 12.90 2.11 -20.24
C THR A 226 11.94 1.22 -19.43
N ASP A 227 12.43 0.58 -18.36
CA ASP A 227 11.61 -0.14 -17.39
C ASP A 227 10.91 0.81 -16.39
N ALA A 228 10.05 0.26 -15.53
CA ALA A 228 9.29 1.05 -14.57
C ALA A 228 10.14 1.93 -13.63
N CYS A 229 11.30 1.46 -13.16
CA CYS A 229 12.16 2.25 -12.29
C CYS A 229 13.00 3.26 -13.07
N GLY A 230 13.48 2.92 -14.26
CA GLY A 230 14.18 3.85 -15.15
C GLY A 230 13.29 5.00 -15.62
N LEU A 231 12.03 4.71 -16.00
CA LEU A 231 11.02 5.70 -16.33
C LEU A 231 10.65 6.56 -15.11
N PHE A 232 10.42 5.94 -13.95
CA PHE A 232 10.15 6.67 -12.71
C PHE A 232 11.29 7.65 -12.36
N TYR A 233 12.54 7.17 -12.40
CA TYR A 233 13.73 7.96 -12.09
C TYR A 233 13.95 9.10 -13.11
N THR A 234 13.67 8.86 -14.39
CA THR A 234 13.72 9.87 -15.46
C THR A 234 12.72 11.01 -15.20
N ILE A 235 11.48 10.68 -14.85
CA ILE A 235 10.45 11.68 -14.51
C ILE A 235 10.79 12.38 -13.19
N PHE A 236 11.27 11.66 -12.18
CA PHE A 236 11.72 12.24 -10.92
C PHE A 236 12.82 13.30 -11.11
N ARG A 237 13.79 13.03 -12.00
CA ARG A 237 14.85 13.98 -12.36
C ARG A 237 14.34 15.15 -13.19
N SER A 238 13.43 14.95 -14.14
CA SER A 238 12.87 16.07 -14.93
C SER A 238 12.03 17.03 -14.08
N LYS A 239 11.41 16.52 -13.01
CA LYS A 239 10.65 17.31 -12.02
C LYS A 239 11.54 17.91 -10.91
N ALA A 240 12.87 17.84 -11.00
CA ALA A 240 13.78 18.31 -9.94
C ALA A 240 13.74 19.84 -9.69
N ALA A 241 13.32 20.63 -10.69
CA ALA A 241 13.13 22.07 -10.57
C ALA A 241 11.78 22.47 -9.91
N LEU A 242 10.88 21.51 -9.66
CA LEU A 242 9.61 21.76 -8.98
C LEU A 242 9.79 21.75 -7.45
N SER A 243 8.82 22.35 -6.76
CA SER A 243 8.77 22.39 -5.30
C SER A 243 8.80 21.00 -4.66
N SER A 244 9.52 20.90 -3.54
CA SER A 244 9.47 19.73 -2.66
C SER A 244 8.22 19.76 -1.78
N VAL A 245 7.65 18.59 -1.56
CA VAL A 245 6.54 18.39 -0.63
C VAL A 245 7.08 18.38 0.79
N HIS A 246 6.52 19.25 1.65
CA HIS A 246 6.93 19.41 3.05
C HIS A 246 8.46 19.60 3.27
N ASN A 247 9.13 20.30 2.35
CA ASN A 247 10.59 20.54 2.36
C ASN A 247 11.46 19.27 2.27
N ILE A 248 10.92 18.10 1.87
CA ILE A 248 11.70 16.89 1.62
C ILE A 248 12.19 16.88 0.18
N ALA A 249 13.49 17.06 -0.05
CA ALA A 249 14.09 17.14 -1.40
C ALA A 249 13.74 15.94 -2.30
N TYR A 250 13.62 14.74 -1.72
CA TYR A 250 13.29 13.50 -2.42
C TYR A 250 11.77 13.25 -2.58
N TRP A 251 10.92 14.19 -2.13
CA TRP A 251 9.48 14.15 -2.35
C TRP A 251 9.09 15.29 -3.30
N ARG A 252 9.14 15.02 -4.61
CA ARG A 252 8.75 15.99 -5.63
C ARG A 252 7.23 16.14 -5.69
N ALA A 253 6.74 17.33 -5.99
CA ALA A 253 5.30 17.56 -6.22
C ALA A 253 4.73 16.57 -7.26
N ASN A 254 3.55 16.06 -6.99
CA ASN A 254 2.80 15.07 -7.80
C ASN A 254 3.47 13.69 -8.00
N LEU A 255 4.61 13.40 -7.38
CA LEU A 255 5.27 12.08 -7.40
C LEU A 255 5.18 11.38 -6.03
N PRO A 256 5.08 10.04 -5.98
CA PRO A 256 5.32 9.30 -4.74
C PRO A 256 6.76 9.46 -4.29
N TRP A 257 6.97 9.62 -2.98
CA TRP A 257 8.30 9.54 -2.40
C TRP A 257 8.68 8.08 -2.17
N LEU A 258 9.57 7.55 -3.03
CA LEU A 258 10.04 6.17 -2.98
C LEU A 258 11.43 6.00 -2.33
N TYR A 259 12.35 6.97 -2.45
CA TYR A 259 13.77 6.82 -2.08
C TYR A 259 14.25 7.89 -1.09
N TYR A 260 15.12 7.51 -0.14
CA TYR A 260 15.77 8.45 0.80
C TYR A 260 17.17 8.89 0.32
N GLY A 261 17.25 9.35 -0.93
CA GLY A 261 18.49 9.72 -1.60
C GLY A 261 18.34 9.66 -3.11
N ASP A 262 19.31 10.20 -3.83
CA ASP A 262 19.42 10.06 -5.30
C ASP A 262 20.36 8.89 -5.69
N GLU A 263 21.14 8.37 -4.73
CA GLU A 263 22.13 7.30 -4.92
C GLU A 263 22.29 6.41 -3.65
N PRO A 264 22.83 5.18 -3.78
CA PRO A 264 23.17 4.33 -2.64
C PRO A 264 24.24 4.94 -1.70
N GLY A 265 24.21 4.54 -0.43
CA GLY A 265 25.22 4.90 0.58
C GLY A 265 24.86 6.09 1.48
N LEU A 266 23.76 6.78 1.19
CA LEU A 266 23.25 7.91 1.99
C LEU A 266 22.50 7.47 3.27
N ALA A 267 22.28 6.17 3.48
CA ALA A 267 21.47 5.60 4.56
C ALA A 267 21.81 6.10 5.98
N GLY A 268 23.09 6.33 6.29
CA GLY A 268 23.50 6.85 7.60
C GLY A 268 22.95 8.24 7.93
N ARG A 269 22.73 9.10 6.92
CA ARG A 269 22.10 10.42 7.10
C ARG A 269 20.65 10.32 7.57
N VAL A 270 19.97 9.23 7.21
CA VAL A 270 18.57 8.97 7.57
C VAL A 270 18.47 8.27 8.93
N LEU A 271 19.34 7.29 9.17
CA LEU A 271 19.23 6.37 10.30
C LEU A 271 20.05 6.76 11.53
N GLN A 272 20.98 7.71 11.43
CA GLN A 272 21.94 7.98 12.52
C GLN A 272 22.20 9.48 12.78
N THR A 273 21.46 10.39 12.13
CA THR A 273 21.63 11.84 12.31
C THR A 273 20.69 12.40 13.37
N ASP A 274 19.37 12.32 13.14
CA ASP A 274 18.35 12.91 14.01
C ASP A 274 17.57 11.83 14.79
N PRO A 275 17.58 11.85 16.13
CA PRO A 275 16.72 10.99 16.95
C PRO A 275 15.22 11.29 16.77
N VAL A 276 14.39 10.28 17.01
CA VAL A 276 12.93 10.44 17.02
C VAL A 276 12.51 11.33 18.20
N PRO A 277 11.55 12.28 18.03
CA PRO A 277 11.06 13.14 19.10
C PRO A 277 10.07 12.42 20.05
N VAL A 278 10.28 11.13 20.28
CA VAL A 278 9.54 10.28 21.22
C VAL A 278 10.56 9.56 22.08
N VAL A 279 10.38 9.64 23.40
CA VAL A 279 11.25 8.97 24.37
C VAL A 279 10.46 7.87 25.07
N PHE A 280 10.94 6.64 24.95
CA PHE A 280 10.37 5.49 25.64
C PHE A 280 10.91 5.38 27.07
N SER A 281 10.10 4.81 27.96
CA SER A 281 10.48 4.58 29.36
C SER A 281 9.67 3.46 30.02
N PHE A 282 10.37 2.60 30.76
CA PHE A 282 9.77 1.57 31.61
C PHE A 282 9.45 2.09 33.03
N ARG A 283 9.82 3.33 33.38
CA ARG A 283 9.61 3.88 34.72
C ARG A 283 8.12 4.12 34.97
N LEU A 284 7.55 3.50 36.00
CA LEU A 284 6.12 3.56 36.37
C LEU A 284 5.50 4.96 36.20
N ASN A 285 6.11 5.99 36.80
CA ASN A 285 5.56 7.35 36.83
C ASN A 285 5.70 8.13 35.49
N LYS A 286 6.35 7.55 34.48
CA LYS A 286 6.55 8.13 33.13
C LYS A 286 6.49 7.03 32.06
N LYS A 287 5.68 5.98 32.26
CA LYS A 287 5.67 4.79 31.39
C LYS A 287 5.24 5.19 29.98
N ASN A 288 6.12 4.94 29.01
CA ASN A 288 5.84 5.05 27.59
C ASN A 288 6.52 3.87 26.89
N THR A 289 5.74 2.86 26.52
CA THR A 289 6.23 1.61 25.92
C THR A 289 5.44 1.19 24.68
N ASP A 290 4.50 2.01 24.22
CA ASP A 290 3.54 1.68 23.16
C ASP A 290 4.06 2.17 21.80
N ILE A 291 4.28 1.27 20.85
CA ILE A 291 4.77 1.60 19.50
C ILE A 291 3.60 1.59 18.53
N LYS A 292 3.08 2.77 18.23
CA LYS A 292 1.99 2.93 17.26
C LYS A 292 2.56 3.01 15.85
N LEU A 293 2.30 1.99 15.04
CA LEU A 293 2.64 1.99 13.61
C LEU A 293 1.36 2.04 12.74
N LEU A 294 1.39 2.84 11.68
CA LEU A 294 0.27 3.08 10.77
C LEU A 294 0.78 3.02 9.33
N ALA A 295 0.06 2.34 8.44
CA ALA A 295 0.39 2.25 7.02
C ALA A 295 -0.60 3.05 6.16
N ALA A 296 -0.11 3.79 5.18
CA ALA A 296 -0.94 4.23 4.05
C ALA A 296 -0.95 3.13 3.00
N VAL A 297 -2.14 2.62 2.67
CA VAL A 297 -2.33 1.49 1.76
C VAL A 297 -2.79 2.00 0.39
N TYR A 298 -2.16 1.53 -0.67
CA TYR A 298 -2.47 1.86 -2.07
C TYR A 298 -2.72 0.59 -2.88
N ASN A 299 -3.58 0.66 -3.89
CA ASN A 299 -3.73 -0.42 -4.88
C ASN A 299 -2.69 -0.30 -6.00
N VAL A 300 -2.63 -1.32 -6.87
CA VAL A 300 -1.71 -1.34 -8.02
C VAL A 300 -1.92 -0.19 -9.02
N ARG A 301 -3.15 0.34 -9.13
CA ARG A 301 -3.52 1.50 -9.95
C ARG A 301 -3.05 2.84 -9.37
N GLY A 302 -2.41 2.84 -8.20
CA GLY A 302 -1.88 4.05 -7.55
C GLY A 302 -2.89 4.82 -6.70
N GLU A 303 -4.11 4.28 -6.53
CA GLU A 303 -5.14 4.90 -5.71
C GLU A 303 -4.87 4.64 -4.23
N PHE A 304 -5.02 5.68 -3.41
CA PHE A 304 -4.99 5.55 -1.95
C PHE A 304 -6.28 4.87 -1.48
N LEU A 305 -6.16 3.74 -0.79
CA LEU A 305 -7.29 2.98 -0.27
C LEU A 305 -7.66 3.42 1.13
N ARG A 306 -6.71 3.38 2.07
CA ARG A 306 -6.98 3.54 3.51
C ARG A 306 -5.72 3.78 4.34
N TRP A 307 -5.94 4.29 5.55
CA TRP A 307 -4.98 4.16 6.66
C TRP A 307 -5.27 2.88 7.42
N GLU A 308 -4.22 2.16 7.78
CA GLU A 308 -4.33 0.85 8.42
C GLU A 308 -3.38 0.74 9.60
N GLN A 309 -3.92 0.34 10.76
CA GLN A 309 -3.12 0.11 11.96
C GLN A 309 -2.25 -1.13 11.74
N VAL A 310 -0.94 -1.01 11.91
CA VAL A 310 -0.03 -2.16 11.81
C VAL A 310 -0.16 -3.02 13.06
N GLY A 311 -0.29 -4.33 12.85
CA GLY A 311 -0.43 -5.34 13.91
C GLY A 311 -1.73 -6.15 13.87
N GLY A 312 -2.73 -5.72 13.10
CA GLY A 312 -3.98 -6.47 12.90
C GLY A 312 -3.94 -7.34 11.64
N HIS A 313 -3.16 -8.43 11.65
CA HIS A 313 -3.04 -9.39 10.53
C HIS A 313 -2.58 -8.80 9.17
N ASN A 314 -1.94 -7.63 9.16
CA ASN A 314 -1.55 -6.97 7.91
C ASN A 314 -0.10 -7.22 7.51
N LEU A 315 0.88 -6.71 8.26
CA LEU A 315 2.30 -7.02 8.02
C LEU A 315 2.72 -8.36 8.66
N GLN A 316 1.87 -8.93 9.52
CA GLN A 316 2.06 -10.23 10.15
C GLN A 316 1.16 -11.25 9.44
N PHE A 317 1.72 -11.97 8.47
CA PHE A 317 1.00 -13.00 7.71
C PHE A 317 0.52 -14.19 8.56
N CYS A 318 1.25 -14.50 9.64
CA CYS A 318 1.08 -15.76 10.34
C CYS A 318 -0.13 -15.73 11.31
N PRO A 319 -1.06 -16.69 11.20
CA PRO A 319 -2.27 -16.72 12.01
C PRO A 319 -1.93 -16.98 13.49
N GLU A 320 -2.36 -16.08 14.37
CA GLU A 320 -2.04 -16.12 15.80
C GLU A 320 -3.09 -15.29 16.56
N SER A 321 -3.18 -15.43 17.89
CA SER A 321 -4.07 -14.56 18.67
C SER A 321 -3.62 -13.10 18.58
N ALA A 322 -4.56 -12.18 18.39
CA ALA A 322 -4.31 -10.74 18.36
C ALA A 322 -3.47 -10.28 19.56
N THR A 323 -3.76 -10.81 20.75
CA THR A 323 -3.01 -10.55 21.99
C THR A 323 -1.51 -10.88 21.91
N LYS A 324 -1.10 -11.89 21.12
CA LYS A 324 0.32 -12.22 20.89
C LYS A 324 0.92 -11.30 19.82
N GLN A 325 0.20 -11.05 18.73
CA GLN A 325 0.64 -10.15 17.66
C GLN A 325 0.86 -8.71 18.19
N GLU A 326 0.01 -8.26 19.11
CA GLU A 326 0.12 -6.97 19.81
C GLU A 326 1.39 -6.85 20.66
N THR A 327 1.91 -7.96 21.24
CA THR A 327 3.14 -7.91 22.07
C THR A 327 4.37 -7.42 21.29
N ALA A 328 4.37 -7.60 19.97
CA ALA A 328 5.42 -7.12 19.07
C ALA A 328 5.61 -5.59 19.16
N PHE A 329 4.53 -4.85 19.43
CA PHE A 329 4.51 -3.39 19.47
C PHE A 329 4.77 -2.80 20.87
N SER A 330 5.25 -3.62 21.81
CA SER A 330 5.80 -3.16 23.08
C SER A 330 7.29 -2.85 22.94
N PHE A 331 7.67 -1.60 23.22
CA PHE A 331 9.07 -1.16 23.21
C PHE A 331 9.95 -2.01 24.14
N GLY A 332 11.07 -2.50 23.61
CA GLY A 332 12.02 -3.37 24.30
C GLY A 332 11.66 -4.86 24.30
N THR A 333 10.52 -5.26 23.74
CA THR A 333 10.13 -6.67 23.61
C THR A 333 10.60 -7.20 22.25
N ALA A 334 11.68 -7.99 22.23
CA ALA A 334 12.05 -8.74 21.02
C ALA A 334 10.95 -9.74 20.66
N TYR A 335 10.50 -9.74 19.41
CA TYR A 335 9.41 -10.58 18.90
C TYR A 335 9.82 -11.21 17.58
N GLN A 336 9.48 -12.48 17.39
CA GLN A 336 9.61 -13.17 16.11
C GLN A 336 8.48 -14.18 15.95
N GLN A 337 7.95 -14.28 14.73
CA GLN A 337 6.91 -15.22 14.35
C GLN A 337 7.21 -15.76 12.95
N SER A 338 7.03 -17.07 12.74
CA SER A 338 7.30 -17.76 11.47
C SER A 338 6.25 -18.84 11.21
N CYS A 339 5.87 -19.03 9.95
CA CYS A 339 4.89 -20.03 9.51
C CYS A 339 5.02 -20.28 8.00
N ASP A 340 4.33 -21.31 7.50
CA ASP A 340 4.22 -21.61 6.07
C ASP A 340 2.82 -21.23 5.55
N LEU A 341 2.76 -20.54 4.42
CA LEU A 341 1.51 -20.14 3.74
C LEU A 341 1.28 -20.99 2.49
N SER A 342 0.03 -21.38 2.22
CA SER A 342 -0.37 -22.04 0.98
C SER A 342 -0.30 -21.08 -0.22
N VAL A 343 0.28 -21.52 -1.35
CA VAL A 343 0.28 -20.74 -2.60
C VAL A 343 -1.14 -20.59 -3.16
N ALA A 344 -2.00 -21.59 -3.01
CA ALA A 344 -3.43 -21.48 -3.38
C ALA A 344 -4.12 -20.35 -2.62
N ASP A 345 -3.93 -20.30 -1.30
CA ASP A 345 -4.58 -19.30 -0.45
C ASP A 345 -4.04 -17.90 -0.76
N LEU A 346 -2.73 -17.76 -1.02
CA LEU A 346 -2.13 -16.49 -1.44
C LEU A 346 -2.73 -15.95 -2.75
N LEU A 347 -3.00 -16.82 -3.74
CA LEU A 347 -3.60 -16.41 -5.02
C LEU A 347 -5.07 -15.95 -4.87
N VAL A 348 -5.82 -16.55 -3.93
CA VAL A 348 -7.22 -16.19 -3.66
C VAL A 348 -7.32 -14.94 -2.78
N THR A 349 -6.49 -14.85 -1.74
CA THR A 349 -6.54 -13.74 -0.75
C THR A 349 -5.83 -12.48 -1.23
N HIS A 350 -4.86 -12.59 -2.13
CA HIS A 350 -4.09 -11.46 -2.68
C HIS A 350 -4.13 -11.45 -4.22
N PRO A 351 -5.31 -11.24 -4.84
CA PRO A 351 -5.46 -11.26 -6.30
C PRO A 351 -4.78 -10.08 -7.01
N GLU A 352 -4.55 -8.97 -6.29
CA GLU A 352 -3.74 -7.82 -6.71
C GLU A 352 -2.81 -7.39 -5.55
N PRO A 353 -1.60 -6.87 -5.83
CA PRO A 353 -0.71 -6.36 -4.80
C PRO A 353 -1.25 -5.09 -4.14
N LEU A 354 -1.21 -5.07 -2.80
CA LEU A 354 -1.37 -3.86 -1.99
C LEU A 354 0.00 -3.32 -1.58
N PHE A 355 0.13 -1.99 -1.62
CA PHE A 355 1.37 -1.27 -1.34
C PHE A 355 1.24 -0.46 -0.06
N TYR A 356 2.26 -0.51 0.79
CA TYR A 356 2.28 0.05 2.12
C TYR A 356 3.43 1.05 2.26
N ASP A 357 3.10 2.31 2.53
CA ASP A 357 4.03 3.27 3.12
C ASP A 357 3.84 3.21 4.64
N VAL A 358 4.81 2.69 5.39
CA VAL A 358 4.69 2.51 6.85
C VAL A 358 5.23 3.72 7.60
N PHE A 359 4.56 4.10 8.68
CA PHE A 359 4.94 5.21 9.54
C PHE A 359 4.77 4.87 11.03
N MET A 360 5.52 5.55 11.88
CA MET A 360 5.38 5.57 13.33
C MET A 360 4.56 6.79 13.77
N ASP A 361 3.47 6.58 14.48
CA ASP A 361 2.68 7.62 15.13
C ASP A 361 3.36 8.09 16.42
N LEU A 362 3.67 9.39 16.46
CA LEU A 362 4.39 10.09 17.51
C LEU A 362 3.43 10.72 18.55
N GLY A 363 2.12 10.62 18.34
CA GLY A 363 1.09 11.19 19.21
C GLY A 363 1.02 12.72 19.20
N GLY A 364 0.50 13.29 20.29
CA GLY A 364 0.23 14.72 20.48
C GLY A 364 -1.15 15.19 20.00
N ASP A 365 -1.58 16.38 20.44
CA ASP A 365 -2.91 16.96 20.18
C ASP A 365 -3.22 17.09 18.68
N LYS A 366 -2.19 17.40 17.90
CA LYS A 366 -2.15 17.16 16.46
C LYS A 366 -1.19 16.00 16.22
N ARG A 367 -1.76 14.81 16.10
CA ARG A 367 -1.12 13.52 15.86
C ARG A 367 -0.12 13.64 14.68
N LYS A 368 1.10 13.10 14.79
CA LYS A 368 2.19 13.22 13.78
C LYS A 368 2.83 11.87 13.45
N LEU A 369 3.05 11.56 12.18
CA LEU A 369 3.69 10.33 11.71
C LEU A 369 5.15 10.57 11.26
N LEU A 370 6.09 9.72 11.66
CA LEU A 370 7.43 9.57 11.08
C LEU A 370 7.43 8.38 10.11
N PRO A 371 7.66 8.56 8.79
CA PRO A 371 7.78 7.42 7.87
C PRO A 371 8.98 6.55 8.24
N LEU A 372 8.83 5.23 8.13
CA LEU A 372 9.93 4.29 8.33
C LEU A 372 10.73 4.19 7.02
N PRO A 373 12.07 4.34 7.07
CA PRO A 373 12.92 3.93 5.97
C PRO A 373 12.86 2.40 5.81
N THR A 374 12.90 1.94 4.56
CA THR A 374 12.75 0.53 4.19
C THR A 374 14.00 0.05 3.45
N LEU A 375 14.60 -1.05 3.92
CA LEU A 375 15.73 -1.71 3.29
C LEU A 375 15.26 -2.99 2.57
N VAL A 376 15.09 -2.91 1.25
CA VAL A 376 14.70 -4.05 0.42
C VAL A 376 15.95 -4.85 0.05
N ARG A 377 16.11 -6.07 0.59
CA ARG A 377 17.31 -6.93 0.40
C ARG A 377 17.49 -7.44 -1.03
N ASN A 378 16.43 -7.41 -1.83
CA ASN A 378 16.39 -7.86 -3.22
C ASN A 378 16.72 -6.75 -4.23
N GLN A 379 16.87 -5.50 -3.77
CA GLN A 379 17.09 -4.35 -4.63
C GLN A 379 18.45 -4.48 -5.36
N GLN A 380 18.44 -4.22 -6.67
CA GLN A 380 19.65 -4.13 -7.48
C GLN A 380 19.93 -2.70 -7.91
N TYR A 381 21.22 -2.36 -8.04
CA TYR A 381 21.68 -1.13 -8.66
C TYR A 381 22.68 -1.49 -9.75
N ASN A 382 22.39 -1.14 -11.00
CA ASN A 382 23.14 -1.54 -12.20
C ASN A 382 23.41 -3.06 -12.27
N GLY A 383 22.40 -3.87 -11.92
CA GLY A 383 22.48 -5.34 -11.95
C GLY A 383 23.21 -5.99 -10.76
N GLN A 384 23.80 -5.21 -9.85
CA GLN A 384 24.44 -5.71 -8.63
C GLN A 384 23.46 -5.61 -7.45
N PHE A 385 23.38 -6.66 -6.62
CA PHE A 385 22.60 -6.60 -5.39
C PHE A 385 23.22 -5.59 -4.41
N ILE A 386 22.41 -4.63 -3.99
CA ILE A 386 22.74 -3.71 -2.91
C ILE A 386 21.98 -4.13 -1.64
N ASN A 387 22.02 -3.33 -0.57
CA ASN A 387 21.26 -3.60 0.67
C ASN A 387 21.56 -4.90 1.43
N GLN A 388 22.48 -5.75 0.96
CA GLN A 388 22.84 -7.03 1.61
C GLN A 388 23.99 -6.88 2.62
N GLU A 389 25.02 -6.08 2.28
CA GLU A 389 26.22 -5.88 3.10
C GLU A 389 26.12 -4.68 4.08
N LYS A 390 27.22 -3.91 4.22
CA LYS A 390 27.39 -2.76 5.11
C LYS A 390 26.56 -1.56 4.66
N MET A 391 26.18 -0.71 5.63
CA MET A 391 25.35 0.49 5.41
C MET A 391 25.84 1.46 4.33
N ARG A 392 27.16 1.51 4.07
CA ARG A 392 27.76 2.28 2.96
C ARG A 392 27.24 1.91 1.56
N ASN A 393 26.64 0.73 1.40
CA ASN A 393 26.07 0.24 0.14
C ASN A 393 24.52 0.20 0.21
N TRP A 394 23.89 0.80 1.22
CA TRP A 394 22.44 0.76 1.38
C TRP A 394 21.76 1.92 0.65
N TYR A 395 20.74 1.61 -0.12
CA TYR A 395 19.79 2.56 -0.69
C TYR A 395 18.43 2.31 -0.03
N LEU A 396 17.97 3.25 0.79
CA LEU A 396 16.72 3.11 1.53
C LEU A 396 15.55 3.57 0.67
N SER A 397 14.53 2.71 0.57
CA SER A 397 13.25 3.05 -0.02
C SER A 397 12.18 3.33 1.05
N ARG A 398 10.93 3.59 0.66
CA ARG A 398 9.82 3.92 1.57
C ARG A 398 8.60 3.01 1.46
N ARG A 399 8.38 2.42 0.29
CA ARG A 399 7.18 1.64 -0.06
C ARG A 399 7.51 0.16 -0.21
N MET A 400 6.66 -0.71 0.31
CA MET A 400 6.72 -2.16 0.12
C MET A 400 5.38 -2.70 -0.35
N PHE A 401 5.35 -3.94 -0.86
CA PHE A 401 4.14 -4.76 -0.93
C PHE A 401 4.38 -6.10 -0.22
N LEU A 402 3.32 -6.89 -0.01
CA LEU A 402 3.41 -8.18 0.68
C LEU A 402 3.37 -9.39 -0.27
N VAL A 403 2.44 -9.40 -1.22
CA VAL A 403 2.30 -10.43 -2.24
C VAL A 403 2.09 -9.74 -3.58
N ASP A 404 2.82 -10.16 -4.61
CA ASP A 404 2.60 -9.77 -6.00
C ASP A 404 2.27 -11.01 -6.82
N THR A 405 1.01 -11.05 -7.26
CA THR A 405 0.42 -12.10 -8.10
C THR A 405 0.10 -11.60 -9.51
N LEU A 406 0.52 -10.37 -9.87
CA LEU A 406 0.27 -9.75 -11.18
C LEU A 406 1.52 -9.72 -12.07
N SER A 407 2.71 -9.44 -11.52
CA SER A 407 3.94 -9.33 -12.33
C SER A 407 4.25 -10.60 -13.13
N GLY A 408 3.92 -11.78 -12.58
CA GLY A 408 4.15 -13.06 -13.24
C GLY A 408 3.04 -13.52 -14.19
N ARG A 409 2.02 -12.72 -14.47
CA ARG A 409 0.96 -13.03 -15.46
C ARG A 409 1.41 -12.68 -16.87
N GLU A 410 1.34 -13.63 -17.78
CA GLU A 410 1.75 -13.48 -19.19
C GLU A 410 0.51 -13.35 -20.09
N LYS A 411 0.58 -12.49 -21.11
CA LYS A 411 -0.45 -12.26 -22.16
C LYS A 411 -1.78 -11.63 -21.73
N SER A 412 -2.31 -11.93 -20.54
CA SER A 412 -3.59 -11.40 -20.04
C SER A 412 -3.58 -11.26 -18.53
N LEU A 413 -4.24 -10.22 -18.00
CA LEU A 413 -4.50 -10.10 -16.55
C LEU A 413 -5.35 -11.25 -15.99
N SER A 414 -6.17 -11.91 -16.81
CA SER A 414 -6.98 -13.06 -16.39
C SER A 414 -6.21 -14.39 -16.33
N SER A 415 -4.94 -14.44 -16.77
CA SER A 415 -4.15 -15.67 -16.68
C SER A 415 -3.80 -16.01 -15.23
N SER A 416 -3.55 -17.29 -14.94
CA SER A 416 -2.78 -17.65 -13.75
C SER A 416 -1.36 -17.05 -13.87
N PRO A 417 -0.75 -16.61 -12.76
CA PRO A 417 0.65 -16.22 -12.76
C PRO A 417 1.55 -17.45 -12.88
N LYS A 418 2.66 -17.30 -13.61
CA LYS A 418 3.76 -18.27 -13.69
C LYS A 418 4.71 -18.17 -12.50
N VAL A 419 4.82 -16.97 -11.93
CA VAL A 419 5.62 -16.67 -10.73
C VAL A 419 4.82 -15.73 -9.84
N ILE A 420 4.86 -15.94 -8.53
CA ILE A 420 4.47 -14.93 -7.55
C ILE A 420 5.67 -14.46 -6.75
N ARG A 421 5.60 -13.26 -6.19
CA ARG A 421 6.65 -12.70 -5.34
C ARG A 421 6.08 -12.38 -3.96
N VAL A 422 6.65 -12.97 -2.91
CA VAL A 422 6.13 -12.93 -1.54
C VAL A 422 7.17 -12.30 -0.61
N ALA A 423 6.76 -11.40 0.28
CA ALA A 423 7.60 -10.82 1.34
C ALA A 423 7.85 -11.85 2.45
N THR A 424 8.82 -12.74 2.24
CA THR A 424 9.13 -13.86 3.14
C THR A 424 9.84 -13.44 4.43
N SER A 425 10.41 -12.24 4.50
CA SER A 425 10.84 -11.66 5.78
C SER A 425 10.50 -10.18 5.86
N VAL A 426 9.75 -9.79 6.89
CA VAL A 426 9.50 -8.40 7.26
C VAL A 426 10.02 -8.18 8.67
N LYS A 427 11.01 -7.31 8.84
CA LYS A 427 11.60 -6.98 10.14
C LYS A 427 11.52 -5.49 10.41
N ILE A 428 11.25 -5.09 11.65
CA ILE A 428 11.36 -3.69 12.07
C ILE A 428 12.39 -3.60 13.18
N LYS A 429 13.45 -2.84 12.93
CA LYS A 429 14.62 -2.72 13.79
C LYS A 429 14.69 -1.34 14.45
N PHE A 430 14.76 -1.33 15.77
CA PHE A 430 14.89 -0.15 16.61
C PHE A 430 16.33 -0.03 17.11
N GLN A 431 17.03 1.02 16.69
CA GLN A 431 18.36 1.34 17.20
C GLN A 431 18.25 2.41 18.30
N LEU A 432 18.70 2.09 19.51
CA LEU A 432 18.74 3.06 20.61
C LEU A 432 19.90 4.04 20.41
N VAL A 433 19.68 5.30 20.77
CA VAL A 433 20.73 6.33 20.75
C VAL A 433 21.76 6.00 21.86
N PRO A 434 23.06 5.86 21.55
CA PRO A 434 24.06 5.61 22.58
C PRO A 434 24.12 6.74 23.62
N ARG A 435 24.44 6.38 24.87
CA ARG A 435 24.74 7.31 25.99
C ARG A 435 23.58 8.23 26.42
N THR A 436 22.33 7.96 26.03
CA THR A 436 21.15 8.70 26.55
C THR A 436 20.58 8.06 27.82
N GLN A 437 20.12 8.89 28.78
CA GLN A 437 19.48 8.40 30.02
C GLN A 437 17.99 7.99 29.85
N GLY A 438 17.41 8.20 28.67
CA GLY A 438 16.06 7.76 28.30
C GLY A 438 16.10 6.76 27.15
N GLY A 439 14.99 6.07 26.90
CA GLY A 439 14.80 5.19 25.74
C GLY A 439 14.58 5.98 24.45
N GLN A 440 15.55 6.81 24.08
CA GLN A 440 15.55 7.56 22.83
C GLN A 440 16.06 6.65 21.71
N ILE A 441 15.42 6.72 20.55
CA ILE A 441 15.75 5.91 19.39
C ILE A 441 16.09 6.78 18.18
N PHE A 442 16.85 6.20 17.25
CA PHE A 442 16.90 6.66 15.88
C PHE A 442 15.64 6.18 15.09
N PRO A 443 15.38 6.73 13.89
CA PRO A 443 14.25 6.31 13.06
C PRO A 443 14.22 4.79 12.85
N PRO A 444 13.11 4.09 13.17
CA PRO A 444 13.04 2.64 13.03
C PRO A 444 13.23 2.21 11.57
N LEU A 445 14.09 1.21 11.36
CA LEU A 445 14.38 0.67 10.03
C LEU A 445 13.46 -0.52 9.76
N MET A 446 12.62 -0.44 8.74
CA MET A 446 11.97 -1.62 8.17
C MET A 446 12.94 -2.32 7.22
N MET A 447 13.00 -3.65 7.26
CA MET A 447 13.84 -4.48 6.39
C MET A 447 12.95 -5.54 5.76
N VAL A 448 12.98 -5.67 4.43
CA VAL A 448 12.11 -6.60 3.70
C VAL A 448 12.94 -7.48 2.76
N THR A 449 12.68 -8.78 2.82
CA THR A 449 13.18 -9.78 1.88
C THR A 449 12.01 -10.43 1.16
N TYR A 450 12.15 -10.57 -0.16
CA TYR A 450 11.19 -11.22 -1.05
C TYR A 450 11.72 -12.54 -1.59
N THR A 451 10.84 -13.52 -1.77
CA THR A 451 11.13 -14.77 -2.50
C THR A 451 10.32 -14.82 -3.79
N ASP A 452 10.97 -15.21 -4.89
CA ASP A 452 10.32 -15.48 -6.18
C ASP A 452 9.89 -16.96 -6.21
N VAL A 453 8.59 -17.22 -6.31
CA VAL A 453 8.02 -18.57 -6.24
C VAL A 453 7.48 -18.96 -7.61
N LEU A 454 8.19 -19.85 -8.30
CA LEU A 454 7.74 -20.46 -9.56
C LEU A 454 6.54 -21.36 -9.27
N ILE A 455 5.42 -21.14 -9.97
CA ILE A 455 4.23 -21.97 -9.82
C ILE A 455 4.37 -23.22 -10.69
N THR A 456 4.34 -24.39 -10.04
CA THR A 456 4.35 -25.73 -10.66
C THR A 456 3.11 -26.54 -10.28
N ASP A 457 2.68 -26.46 -9.02
CA ASP A 457 1.41 -27.02 -8.52
C ASP A 457 0.91 -26.17 -7.36
N VAL A 458 -0.16 -25.42 -7.63
CA VAL A 458 -0.74 -24.45 -6.70
C VAL A 458 -1.23 -25.09 -5.39
N ASN A 459 -1.63 -26.37 -5.41
CA ASN A 459 -2.27 -27.02 -4.27
C ASN A 459 -1.29 -27.66 -3.29
N THR A 460 -0.03 -27.87 -3.69
CA THR A 460 1.00 -28.52 -2.87
C THR A 460 2.13 -27.58 -2.46
N GLN A 461 2.27 -26.43 -3.12
CA GLN A 461 3.31 -25.46 -2.82
C GLN A 461 2.97 -24.58 -1.61
N THR A 462 3.96 -24.42 -0.73
CA THR A 462 3.91 -23.49 0.42
C THR A 462 5.09 -22.52 0.40
N VAL A 463 4.97 -21.44 1.17
CA VAL A 463 5.98 -20.37 1.29
C VAL A 463 6.19 -20.03 2.75
N SER A 464 7.39 -20.27 3.27
CA SER A 464 7.78 -19.86 4.62
C SER A 464 7.92 -18.34 4.73
N VAL A 465 7.23 -17.73 5.68
CA VAL A 465 7.26 -16.30 5.96
C VAL A 465 7.68 -16.03 7.41
N THR A 466 8.20 -14.84 7.69
CA THR A 466 8.64 -14.45 9.04
C THR A 466 8.46 -12.95 9.29
N PHE A 467 7.86 -12.60 10.42
CA PHE A 467 7.82 -11.24 10.96
C PHE A 467 8.69 -11.13 12.21
N ALA A 468 9.42 -10.01 12.40
CA ALA A 468 10.18 -9.78 13.62
C ALA A 468 10.31 -8.30 14.03
N MET A 469 10.42 -8.07 15.34
CA MET A 469 10.76 -6.79 15.96
C MET A 469 12.10 -6.94 16.69
N GLU A 470 13.11 -6.22 16.22
CA GLU A 470 14.50 -6.31 16.72
C GLU A 470 14.92 -5.01 17.41
N TYR A 471 15.67 -5.11 18.51
CA TYR A 471 16.19 -3.97 19.27
C TYR A 471 17.71 -4.07 19.36
N GLU A 472 18.42 -3.01 18.98
CA GLU A 472 19.88 -2.94 19.05
C GLU A 472 20.33 -1.77 19.92
N MET A 473 21.32 -2.03 20.78
CA MET A 473 21.93 -1.08 21.69
C MET A 473 23.43 -1.35 21.74
N ASP A 474 24.24 -0.29 21.70
CA ASP A 474 25.67 -0.39 21.96
C ASP A 474 25.92 -0.75 23.44
N GLN A 475 26.44 -1.96 23.68
CA GLN A 475 26.74 -2.48 25.01
C GLN A 475 28.21 -2.33 25.42
N THR A 476 29.07 -1.67 24.62
CA THR A 476 30.51 -1.55 24.92
C THR A 476 30.76 -1.00 26.33
N GLU A 477 30.15 0.13 26.66
CA GLU A 477 30.24 0.76 27.98
C GLU A 477 29.67 -0.11 29.10
N ALA A 478 28.57 -0.82 28.84
CA ALA A 478 27.94 -1.72 29.80
C ALA A 478 28.84 -2.93 30.13
N ARG A 479 29.54 -3.48 29.13
CA ARG A 479 30.56 -4.51 29.31
C ARG A 479 31.72 -3.98 30.13
N THR A 480 32.34 -2.86 29.73
CA THR A 480 33.46 -2.25 30.48
C THR A 480 33.11 -1.97 31.95
N LYS A 481 31.89 -1.49 32.23
CA LYS A 481 31.39 -1.31 33.61
C LYS A 481 31.22 -2.62 34.36
N THR A 482 30.69 -3.65 33.70
CA THR A 482 30.52 -5.00 34.28
C THR A 482 31.86 -5.64 34.58
N ASP A 483 32.81 -5.59 33.64
CA ASP A 483 34.17 -6.12 33.80
C ASP A 483 34.91 -5.43 34.95
N THR A 484 34.79 -4.10 35.05
CA THR A 484 35.34 -3.31 36.17
C THR A 484 34.72 -3.73 37.51
N ALA A 485 33.39 -3.88 37.56
CA ALA A 485 32.69 -4.30 38.77
C ALA A 485 33.06 -5.73 39.20
N LEU A 486 33.17 -6.67 38.26
CA LEU A 486 33.62 -8.04 38.49
C LEU A 486 35.06 -8.08 39.01
N GLY A 487 35.97 -7.27 38.45
CA GLY A 487 37.34 -7.14 38.94
C GLY A 487 37.42 -6.63 40.38
N VAL A 488 36.69 -5.56 40.71
CA VAL A 488 36.65 -4.98 42.06
C VAL A 488 36.01 -5.94 43.07
N LEU A 489 34.84 -6.51 42.75
CA LEU A 489 34.14 -7.44 43.64
C LEU A 489 34.91 -8.75 43.83
N GLY A 490 35.55 -9.27 42.77
CA GLY A 490 36.43 -10.43 42.85
C GLY A 490 37.64 -10.17 43.76
N GLY A 491 38.31 -9.02 43.61
CA GLY A 491 39.42 -8.62 44.48
C GLY A 491 39.00 -8.49 45.95
N LEU A 492 37.85 -7.86 46.22
CA LEU A 492 37.28 -7.75 47.57
C LEU A 492 36.90 -9.12 48.15
N ALA A 493 36.36 -10.03 47.34
CA ALA A 493 36.01 -11.39 47.77
C ALA A 493 37.25 -12.21 48.14
N VAL A 494 38.36 -12.09 47.39
CA VAL A 494 39.64 -12.73 47.71
C VAL A 494 40.22 -12.16 49.02
N LEU A 495 40.27 -10.83 49.17
CA LEU A 495 40.74 -10.18 50.39
C LEU A 495 39.91 -10.57 51.61
N TYR A 496 38.58 -10.58 51.50
CA TYR A 496 37.68 -11.02 52.57
C TYR A 496 37.87 -12.49 52.93
N SER A 497 38.06 -13.35 51.92
CA SER A 497 38.34 -14.78 52.13
C SER A 497 39.67 -14.99 52.84
N LEU A 498 40.73 -14.27 52.45
CA LEU A 498 42.02 -14.30 53.14
C LEU A 498 41.90 -13.83 54.59
N LEU A 499 41.20 -12.72 54.85
CA LEU A 499 40.95 -12.23 56.21
C LEU A 499 40.17 -13.24 57.06
N LYS A 500 39.17 -13.92 56.48
CA LYS A 500 38.44 -15.00 57.15
C LYS A 500 39.33 -16.21 57.44
N THR A 501 40.14 -16.67 56.49
CA THR A 501 41.06 -17.80 56.65
C THR A 501 42.14 -17.50 57.71
N VAL A 502 42.72 -16.29 57.70
CA VAL A 502 43.69 -15.85 58.74
C VAL A 502 43.01 -15.75 60.11
N SER A 503 41.80 -15.17 60.17
CA SER A 503 41.03 -15.08 61.43
C SER A 503 40.65 -16.44 61.98
N TYR A 504 40.30 -17.40 61.10
CA TYR A 504 40.03 -18.78 61.47
C TYR A 504 41.31 -19.46 61.99
N LYS A 505 42.41 -19.42 61.22
CA LYS A 505 43.71 -20.01 61.61
C LYS A 505 44.20 -19.48 62.96
N ARG A 506 44.00 -18.19 63.24
CA ARG A 506 44.33 -17.57 64.55
C ARG A 506 43.47 -18.08 65.71
N ARG A 507 42.23 -18.54 65.47
CA ARG A 507 41.34 -19.11 66.50
C ARG A 507 41.64 -20.57 66.84
N ILE A 508 42.13 -21.36 65.88
CA ILE A 508 42.46 -22.80 66.10
C ILE A 508 43.90 -23.07 66.55
N ALA A 509 44.74 -22.03 66.69
CA ALA A 509 46.11 -22.13 67.22
C ALA A 509 47.00 -23.23 66.59
N SER A 510 46.74 -23.60 65.33
CA SER A 510 47.47 -24.67 64.65
C SER A 510 48.86 -24.21 64.17
N PRO A 511 49.95 -24.91 64.52
CA PRO A 511 51.31 -24.52 64.17
C PRO A 511 51.71 -24.89 62.72
N LEU A 512 50.88 -25.62 61.98
CA LEU A 512 51.22 -26.08 60.62
C LEU A 512 50.96 -25.01 59.55
N ILE A 513 51.93 -24.86 58.63
CA ILE A 513 51.81 -24.05 57.42
C ILE A 513 51.49 -24.99 56.25
N ASP A 514 50.21 -25.33 56.10
CA ASP A 514 49.74 -25.95 54.87
C ASP A 514 49.56 -24.87 53.80
N ALA A 515 50.48 -24.87 52.85
CA ALA A 515 50.38 -24.12 51.60
C ALA A 515 50.59 -25.08 50.41
N PRO A 516 49.55 -25.81 49.98
CA PRO A 516 49.54 -26.40 48.65
C PRO A 516 49.18 -25.30 47.64
N VAL A 517 50.18 -24.81 46.91
CA VAL A 517 49.96 -23.99 45.72
C VAL A 517 49.38 -24.88 44.63
N HIS A 518 48.06 -24.84 44.43
CA HIS A 518 47.41 -25.36 43.24
C HIS A 518 47.00 -24.21 42.31
N THR A 519 47.98 -23.75 41.52
CA THR A 519 47.72 -22.96 40.32
C THR A 519 47.10 -23.85 39.24
N HIS A 520 45.78 -23.89 39.18
CA HIS A 520 45.08 -24.30 37.95
C HIS A 520 44.75 -23.06 37.12
N ILE A 521 45.63 -22.75 36.18
CA ILE A 521 45.31 -21.86 35.06
C ILE A 521 44.37 -22.64 34.15
N HIS A 522 43.08 -22.30 34.15
CA HIS A 522 42.19 -22.67 33.06
C HIS A 522 42.23 -21.55 32.03
N THR A 523 42.96 -21.80 30.94
CA THR A 523 42.73 -21.11 29.67
C THR A 523 41.45 -21.64 29.03
N HIS A 524 40.45 -20.77 28.88
CA HIS A 524 39.44 -20.84 27.82
C HIS A 524 38.93 -19.42 27.53
#